data_AF-A0A2T0WZA2-F1
#
_entry.id   AF-A0A2T0WZA2-F1
#
_cell.length_a   1.000
_cell.length_b   1.000
_cell.length_c   1.000
_cell.angle_alpha   90.00
_cell.angle_beta   90.00
_cell.angle_gamma   90.00
#
_symmetry.space_group_name_H-M   'P 1'
#
loop_
_entity.id
_entity.type
_entity.pdbx_description
1 polymer ?
#
loop_
_entity_poly.entity_id
_entity_poly.type
_entity_poly.pdbx_seq_one_letter_code
_entity_poly.pdbx_strand_id
1 'polypeptide(L)'
;MKKTYHRGTSALCGAALLLAGAAPALAEEVTLRSADGTVDLTGEFVEFSENAYVIRTALGELRLSAERVRCEGAACPSFDTGRAGIVFAGSDAVGLGMMPLLLEGYAGFLDAEATISATGTPNEILVSLVGDGGFGDDMGEMVVGSTSSSDAFRTLLGASADIGMAARRIRPEEARALRDAGAGNMVDPANEHIVAVDSLVVIVHPDNPVGTLTVAQLSDVYRGEIRNWSEVGGPDLPIRVIDRPSSSGTRDVFAETIFTTEADPNVAPLEVRIANDNNEVARLVNEDPAAIGFVGYAFQRGAKPVTLVNSCGLTMTPDAFSARTEEYALQRRLYLYNRGDEMPEEAGAFLDYALSPEADSVIRKAGFIDLGVEARRQNMDGDRARQLLDPEADPYEGALMREMLGVMVDYERLSTTFRFRTGSSRLDERALVDMQRLATFLQEAPEGSDVLVVGFTDSVGSFDANRDLSVERADQVLLELQERIGELPGVTMRSAGFGEIAPSGCNDTDRGRGINRRVEVWMQRPA
;
A
#
# COMPACT_ATOMS: atom_id res chain seq x y z
N MET A 1 78.35 -29.71 -33.84
CA MET A 1 77.67 -30.80 -33.09
C MET A 1 76.34 -31.09 -33.80
N LYS A 2 76.30 -31.98 -34.79
CA LYS A 2 75.88 -33.40 -34.74
C LYS A 2 74.53 -33.68 -34.04
N LYS A 3 73.47 -33.93 -34.84
CA LYS A 3 72.58 -35.14 -34.89
C LYS A 3 71.37 -34.87 -35.81
N THR A 4 71.35 -35.34 -37.07
CA THR A 4 70.83 -36.62 -37.63
C THR A 4 69.31 -36.71 -37.91
N TYR A 5 68.97 -36.49 -39.19
CA TYR A 5 68.15 -37.27 -40.15
C TYR A 5 67.22 -38.44 -39.72
N HIS A 6 65.99 -38.44 -40.26
CA HIS A 6 65.37 -39.51 -41.09
C HIS A 6 64.15 -38.98 -41.88
N ARG A 7 64.18 -38.96 -43.23
CA ARG A 7 63.39 -39.77 -44.22
C ARG A 7 61.90 -39.94 -43.87
N GLY A 8 60.86 -39.62 -44.65
CA GLY A 8 60.69 -39.30 -46.08
C GLY A 8 59.78 -40.34 -46.74
N THR A 9 58.58 -39.97 -47.26
CA THR A 9 57.92 -40.49 -48.48
C THR A 9 56.49 -39.92 -48.68
N SER A 10 56.28 -39.31 -49.86
CA SER A 10 55.16 -39.46 -50.82
C SER A 10 53.70 -39.53 -50.36
N ALA A 11 52.83 -38.67 -50.92
CA ALA A 11 51.78 -39.07 -51.88
C ALA A 11 50.86 -37.89 -52.27
N LEU A 12 50.48 -37.86 -53.55
CA LEU A 12 49.43 -37.01 -54.11
C LEU A 12 48.07 -37.26 -53.44
N CYS A 13 47.30 -36.20 -53.20
CA CYS A 13 45.84 -36.20 -53.12
C CYS A 13 45.43 -34.72 -53.31
N GLY A 14 44.70 -34.33 -54.36
CA GLY A 14 43.36 -34.80 -54.68
C GLY A 14 42.42 -33.62 -54.38
N ALA A 15 42.02 -32.89 -55.42
CA ALA A 15 41.06 -31.81 -55.31
C ALA A 15 39.72 -32.35 -54.80
N ALA A 16 39.20 -31.76 -53.72
CA ALA A 16 37.82 -31.93 -53.29
C ALA A 16 37.23 -30.54 -53.03
N LEU A 17 36.38 -30.09 -53.97
CA LEU A 17 35.41 -29.03 -53.74
C LEU A 17 34.53 -29.44 -52.53
N LEU A 18 34.64 -28.72 -51.42
CA LEU A 18 33.62 -28.74 -50.38
C LEU A 18 32.61 -27.64 -50.69
N LEU A 19 31.49 -28.05 -51.29
CA LEU A 19 30.24 -27.31 -51.33
C LEU A 19 29.78 -27.08 -49.87
N ALA A 20 29.95 -25.87 -49.37
CA ALA A 20 29.28 -25.43 -48.16
C ALA A 20 27.78 -25.31 -48.47
N GLY A 21 27.01 -26.35 -48.12
CA GLY A 21 25.56 -26.27 -48.09
C GLY A 21 25.14 -25.33 -46.97
N ALA A 22 24.39 -24.28 -47.30
CA ALA A 22 23.65 -23.52 -46.31
C ALA A 22 22.62 -24.46 -45.66
N ALA A 23 22.73 -24.69 -44.35
CA ALA A 23 21.66 -25.31 -43.59
C ALA A 23 20.48 -24.32 -43.54
N PRO A 24 19.22 -24.77 -43.74
CA PRO A 24 18.08 -23.91 -43.49
C PRO A 24 18.07 -23.54 -42.01
N ALA A 25 17.89 -22.26 -41.69
CA ALA A 25 17.55 -21.84 -40.34
C ALA A 25 16.26 -22.57 -39.96
N LEU A 26 16.32 -23.44 -38.96
CA LEU A 26 15.13 -24.05 -38.40
C LEU A 26 14.36 -22.94 -37.72
N ALA A 27 13.15 -22.65 -38.21
CA ALA A 27 12.25 -21.76 -37.51
C ALA A 27 11.86 -22.44 -36.19
N GLU A 28 12.10 -21.75 -35.08
CA GLU A 28 11.99 -22.33 -33.74
C GLU A 28 10.54 -22.27 -33.25
N GLU A 29 10.02 -23.41 -32.74
CA GLU A 29 8.64 -23.54 -32.25
C GLU A 29 8.49 -22.95 -30.84
N VAL A 30 7.32 -22.37 -30.59
CA VAL A 30 6.86 -21.89 -29.28
C VAL A 30 5.53 -22.56 -28.91
N THR A 31 5.28 -22.72 -27.62
CA THR A 31 4.02 -23.21 -27.07
C THR A 31 3.35 -22.10 -26.28
N LEU A 32 2.13 -21.72 -26.67
CA LEU A 32 1.28 -20.78 -25.96
C LEU A 32 0.31 -21.57 -25.07
N ARG A 33 0.48 -21.51 -23.74
CA ARG A 33 -0.41 -22.13 -22.76
C ARG A 33 -1.43 -21.14 -22.25
N SER A 34 -2.71 -21.48 -22.20
CA SER A 34 -3.72 -20.60 -21.60
C SER A 34 -3.50 -20.37 -20.10
N ALA A 35 -3.88 -19.19 -19.59
CA ALA A 35 -3.72 -18.81 -18.18
C ALA A 35 -4.54 -19.71 -17.21
N ASP A 36 -5.60 -20.34 -17.70
CA ASP A 36 -6.42 -21.31 -16.96
C ASP A 36 -5.90 -22.77 -17.07
N GLY A 37 -4.81 -22.99 -17.80
CA GLY A 37 -4.17 -24.30 -18.00
C GLY A 37 -4.97 -25.29 -18.85
N THR A 38 -6.01 -24.84 -19.55
CA THR A 38 -6.92 -25.72 -20.30
C THR A 38 -6.50 -25.97 -21.75
N VAL A 39 -5.68 -25.11 -22.33
CA VAL A 39 -5.33 -25.15 -23.76
C VAL A 39 -3.83 -24.89 -23.98
N ASP A 40 -3.18 -25.79 -24.71
CA ASP A 40 -1.82 -25.63 -25.21
C ASP A 40 -1.84 -25.50 -26.74
N LEU A 41 -1.22 -24.46 -27.28
CA LEU A 41 -1.10 -24.22 -28.73
C LEU A 41 0.37 -24.13 -29.13
N THR A 42 0.84 -25.06 -29.95
CA THR A 42 2.23 -25.09 -30.44
C THR A 42 2.30 -24.65 -31.90
N GLY A 43 3.28 -23.81 -32.24
CA GLY A 43 3.53 -23.36 -33.60
C GLY A 43 4.86 -22.59 -33.74
N GLU A 44 5.19 -22.21 -34.97
CA GLU A 44 6.34 -21.36 -35.28
C GLU A 44 6.05 -19.92 -34.81
N PHE A 45 6.96 -19.29 -34.06
CA PHE A 45 6.79 -17.89 -33.68
C PHE A 45 6.97 -16.97 -34.90
N VAL A 46 6.02 -16.05 -35.11
CA VAL A 46 6.04 -15.11 -36.24
C VAL A 46 6.42 -13.71 -35.75
N GLU A 47 5.65 -13.16 -34.82
CA GLU A 47 5.88 -11.82 -34.25
C GLU A 47 5.11 -11.62 -32.95
N PHE A 48 5.47 -10.55 -32.22
CA PHE A 48 4.70 -10.02 -31.10
C PHE A 48 4.34 -8.57 -31.39
N SER A 49 3.05 -8.26 -31.54
CA SER A 49 2.56 -6.93 -31.89
C SER A 49 1.22 -6.64 -31.22
N GLU A 50 0.98 -5.40 -30.78
CA GLU A 50 -0.25 -4.97 -30.08
C GLU A 50 -0.68 -5.89 -28.92
N ASN A 51 0.28 -6.29 -28.08
CA ASN A 51 0.05 -7.18 -26.93
C ASN A 51 -0.53 -8.57 -27.31
N ALA A 52 -0.17 -9.09 -28.48
CA ALA A 52 -0.57 -10.42 -28.93
C ALA A 52 0.60 -11.20 -29.55
N TYR A 53 0.68 -12.49 -29.22
CA TYR A 53 1.55 -13.45 -29.88
C TYR A 53 0.94 -13.87 -31.22
N VAL A 54 1.72 -13.82 -32.29
CA VAL A 54 1.37 -14.39 -33.59
C VAL A 54 2.21 -15.64 -33.80
N ILE A 55 1.55 -16.79 -33.89
CA ILE A 55 2.18 -18.08 -34.17
C ILE A 55 1.62 -18.67 -35.46
N ARG A 56 2.48 -19.31 -36.26
CA ARG A 56 2.06 -20.08 -37.43
C ARG A 56 1.89 -21.54 -37.04
N THR A 57 0.67 -22.03 -37.20
CA THR A 57 0.28 -23.41 -36.90
C THR A 57 -0.05 -24.16 -38.19
N ALA A 58 -0.30 -25.47 -38.10
CA ALA A 58 -0.81 -26.26 -39.22
C ALA A 58 -2.18 -25.78 -39.76
N LEU A 59 -2.90 -24.95 -39.00
CA LEU A 59 -4.21 -24.38 -39.36
C LEU A 59 -4.09 -22.96 -39.94
N GLY A 60 -2.89 -22.40 -40.01
CA GLY A 60 -2.63 -21.01 -40.39
C GLY A 60 -2.07 -20.17 -39.24
N GLU A 61 -1.95 -18.88 -39.48
CA GLU A 61 -1.48 -17.91 -38.47
C GLU A 61 -2.58 -17.63 -37.45
N LEU A 62 -2.21 -17.74 -36.18
CA LEU A 62 -3.06 -17.55 -35.03
C LEU A 62 -2.51 -16.39 -34.20
N ARG A 63 -3.38 -15.41 -33.93
CA ARG A 63 -3.09 -14.25 -33.09
C ARG A 63 -3.79 -14.44 -31.74
N LEU A 64 -3.02 -14.45 -30.66
CA LEU A 64 -3.50 -14.72 -29.30
C LEU A 64 -3.04 -13.62 -28.36
N SER A 65 -3.97 -13.03 -27.62
CA SER A 65 -3.67 -11.98 -26.64
C SER A 65 -2.72 -12.48 -25.56
N ALA A 66 -1.68 -11.69 -25.27
CA ALA A 66 -0.66 -12.00 -24.27
C ALA A 66 -1.21 -12.05 -22.84
N GLU A 67 -2.36 -11.42 -22.59
CA GLU A 67 -3.04 -11.47 -21.28
C GLU A 67 -3.64 -12.85 -20.97
N ARG A 68 -3.83 -13.69 -21.99
CA ARG A 68 -4.56 -14.96 -21.87
C ARG A 68 -3.67 -16.18 -22.03
N VAL A 69 -2.43 -16.00 -22.51
CA VAL A 69 -1.54 -17.11 -22.81
C VAL A 69 -0.10 -16.82 -22.37
N ARG A 70 0.58 -17.85 -21.89
CA ARG A 70 2.01 -17.86 -21.57
C ARG A 70 2.79 -18.46 -22.73
N CYS A 71 3.83 -17.79 -23.20
CA CYS A 71 4.75 -18.33 -24.18
C CYS A 71 5.85 -19.17 -23.51
N GLU A 72 6.04 -20.41 -23.96
CA GLU A 72 7.13 -21.31 -23.58
C GLU A 72 7.90 -21.78 -24.82
N GLY A 73 9.22 -21.60 -24.83
CA GLY A 73 10.09 -21.99 -25.96
C GLY A 73 11.28 -21.05 -26.11
N ALA A 74 12.32 -21.51 -26.80
CA ALA A 74 13.54 -20.71 -27.03
C ALA A 74 13.30 -19.48 -27.92
N ALA A 75 12.29 -19.56 -28.80
CA ALA A 75 11.86 -18.47 -29.67
C ALA A 75 10.78 -17.56 -29.06
N CYS A 76 10.38 -17.79 -27.81
CA CYS A 76 9.54 -16.82 -27.14
C CYS A 76 10.31 -15.50 -27.00
N PRO A 77 9.67 -14.34 -27.25
CA PRO A 77 10.34 -13.06 -27.09
C PRO A 77 10.86 -12.95 -25.66
N SER A 78 12.18 -12.96 -25.50
CA SER A 78 12.84 -12.59 -24.26
C SER A 78 12.94 -11.07 -24.24
N PHE A 79 12.24 -10.43 -23.32
CA PHE A 79 12.51 -9.04 -23.00
C PHE A 79 13.80 -9.03 -22.19
N ASP A 80 14.85 -8.40 -22.71
CA ASP A 80 16.12 -8.27 -22.01
C ASP A 80 15.93 -7.32 -20.82
N THR A 81 15.45 -7.85 -19.70
CA THR A 81 15.35 -7.13 -18.43
C THR A 81 16.73 -6.81 -17.84
N GLY A 82 17.84 -7.21 -18.50
CA GLY A 82 19.22 -6.94 -18.11
C GLY A 82 19.63 -5.47 -18.20
N ARG A 83 18.71 -4.59 -18.58
CA ARG A 83 18.89 -3.13 -18.64
C ARG A 83 17.72 -2.33 -18.05
N ALA A 84 16.86 -2.95 -17.24
CA ALA A 84 15.92 -2.17 -16.45
C ALA A 84 16.74 -1.23 -15.53
N GLY A 85 16.53 0.08 -15.66
CA GLY A 85 17.18 1.08 -14.83
C GLY A 85 16.71 1.03 -13.38
N ILE A 86 15.52 0.48 -13.12
CA ILE A 86 14.96 0.28 -11.78
C ILE A 86 14.10 -1.00 -11.74
N VAL A 87 14.30 -1.82 -10.71
CA VAL A 87 13.47 -2.99 -10.40
C VAL A 87 12.71 -2.79 -9.10
N PHE A 88 11.38 -2.83 -9.19
CA PHE A 88 10.45 -2.82 -8.08
C PHE A 88 9.95 -4.23 -7.81
N ALA A 89 9.92 -4.65 -6.53
CA ALA A 89 9.37 -5.94 -6.15
C ALA A 89 8.60 -5.89 -4.84
N GLY A 90 7.47 -6.60 -4.76
CA GLY A 90 6.79 -6.80 -3.49
C GLY A 90 5.27 -6.79 -3.55
N SER A 91 4.63 -6.10 -2.62
CA SER A 91 3.19 -6.16 -2.36
C SER A 91 2.30 -6.00 -3.61
N ASP A 92 1.41 -6.97 -3.83
CA ASP A 92 0.33 -6.90 -4.83
C ASP A 92 -0.53 -5.63 -4.70
N ALA A 93 -0.87 -5.23 -3.47
CA ALA A 93 -1.66 -4.03 -3.21
C ALA A 93 -1.00 -2.77 -3.78
N VAL A 94 0.33 -2.67 -3.73
CA VAL A 94 1.07 -1.51 -4.23
C VAL A 94 1.38 -1.68 -5.71
N GLY A 95 1.92 -2.84 -6.10
CA GLY A 95 2.41 -3.11 -7.45
C GLY A 95 1.31 -3.25 -8.50
N LEU A 96 0.19 -3.92 -8.21
CA LEU A 96 -0.94 -4.04 -9.15
C LEU A 96 -1.90 -2.85 -9.06
N GLY A 97 -1.95 -2.18 -7.91
CA GLY A 97 -2.92 -1.12 -7.65
C GLY A 97 -2.41 0.28 -7.98
N MET A 98 -1.24 0.64 -7.46
CA MET A 98 -0.76 2.03 -7.41
C MET A 98 0.37 2.29 -8.39
N MET A 99 1.34 1.38 -8.50
CA MET A 99 2.55 1.59 -9.30
C MET A 99 2.31 1.94 -10.78
N PRO A 100 1.37 1.31 -11.52
CA PRO A 100 1.17 1.62 -12.93
C PRO A 100 0.86 3.10 -13.14
N LEU A 101 -0.09 3.65 -12.37
CA LEU A 101 -0.45 5.06 -12.44
C LEU A 101 0.63 5.96 -11.88
N LEU A 102 1.32 5.54 -10.81
CA LEU A 102 2.41 6.31 -10.22
C LEU A 102 3.57 6.49 -11.19
N LEU A 103 3.92 5.45 -11.94
CA LEU A 103 4.96 5.48 -12.99
C LEU A 103 4.54 6.28 -14.22
N GLU A 104 3.29 6.20 -14.66
CA GLU A 104 2.75 7.10 -15.69
C GLU A 104 2.82 8.57 -15.24
N GLY A 105 2.47 8.85 -13.99
CA GLY A 105 2.58 10.18 -13.41
C GLY A 105 4.04 10.67 -13.33
N TYR A 106 4.97 9.78 -12.96
CA TYR A 106 6.39 10.08 -12.93
C TYR A 106 6.93 10.42 -14.32
N ALA A 107 6.53 9.66 -15.35
CA ALA A 107 6.87 9.97 -16.73
C ALA A 107 6.39 11.37 -17.12
N GLY A 108 5.12 11.70 -16.82
CA GLY A 108 4.59 13.03 -17.07
C GLY A 108 5.35 14.15 -16.33
N PHE A 109 5.80 13.89 -15.10
CA PHE A 109 6.65 14.82 -14.34
C PHE A 109 8.02 15.06 -15.01
N LEU A 110 8.54 14.07 -15.71
CA LEU A 110 9.79 14.14 -16.48
C LEU A 110 9.63 14.67 -17.92
N ASP A 111 8.43 15.10 -18.32
CA ASP A 111 8.08 15.40 -19.73
C ASP A 111 8.32 14.19 -20.67
N ALA A 112 8.05 12.98 -20.15
CA ALA A 112 8.19 11.71 -20.85
C ALA A 112 6.83 11.01 -21.04
N GLU A 113 6.77 10.11 -22.02
CA GLU A 113 5.66 9.17 -22.21
C GLU A 113 6.04 7.79 -21.65
N ALA A 114 5.13 7.19 -20.87
CA ALA A 114 5.28 5.84 -20.35
C ALA A 114 4.49 4.85 -21.22
N THR A 115 5.16 3.77 -21.64
CA THR A 115 4.50 2.61 -22.24
C THR A 115 4.56 1.42 -21.29
N ILE A 116 3.40 0.89 -20.90
CA ILE A 116 3.31 -0.27 -20.02
C ILE A 116 3.05 -1.54 -20.84
N SER A 117 3.83 -2.59 -20.58
CA SER A 117 3.69 -3.89 -21.23
C SER A 117 3.84 -5.03 -20.22
N ALA A 118 3.27 -6.21 -20.53
CA ALA A 118 3.47 -7.41 -19.72
C ALA A 118 4.78 -8.09 -20.13
N THR A 119 5.53 -8.61 -19.16
CA THR A 119 6.83 -9.28 -19.41
C THR A 119 6.69 -10.77 -19.76
N GLY A 120 5.49 -11.33 -19.63
CA GLY A 120 5.24 -12.77 -19.66
C GLY A 120 5.44 -13.45 -18.29
N THR A 121 6.00 -12.75 -17.30
CA THR A 121 5.96 -13.17 -15.89
C THR A 121 4.63 -12.74 -15.26
N PRO A 122 3.91 -13.62 -14.54
CA PRO A 122 2.66 -13.25 -13.89
C PRO A 122 2.83 -12.08 -12.91
N ASN A 123 1.90 -11.12 -12.97
CA ASN A 123 1.89 -9.92 -12.11
C ASN A 123 3.17 -9.05 -12.21
N GLU A 124 3.86 -9.13 -13.34
CA GLU A 124 5.01 -8.30 -13.66
C GLU A 124 4.73 -7.44 -14.89
N ILE A 125 5.11 -6.16 -14.78
CA ILE A 125 5.01 -5.21 -15.88
C ILE A 125 6.37 -4.58 -16.17
N LEU A 126 6.60 -4.24 -17.44
CA LEU A 126 7.70 -3.42 -17.91
C LEU A 126 7.14 -2.06 -18.31
N VAL A 127 7.75 -1.00 -17.81
CA VAL A 127 7.44 0.38 -18.14
C VAL A 127 8.64 0.98 -18.85
N SER A 128 8.47 1.33 -20.12
CA SER A 128 9.50 2.02 -20.92
C SER A 128 9.18 3.52 -20.98
N LEU A 129 10.19 4.36 -20.77
CA LEU A 129 10.05 5.82 -20.78
C LEU A 129 10.73 6.44 -21.99
N VAL A 130 10.02 7.32 -22.70
CA VAL A 130 10.57 8.07 -23.84
C VAL A 130 10.32 9.57 -23.64
N GLY A 131 11.39 10.37 -23.70
CA GLY A 131 11.35 11.81 -23.42
C GLY A 131 10.58 12.62 -24.45
N ASP A 132 10.49 13.93 -24.23
CA ASP A 132 9.81 14.92 -25.07
C ASP A 132 8.37 14.48 -25.44
N GLY A 133 7.64 13.95 -24.46
CA GLY A 133 6.28 13.42 -24.67
C GLY A 133 6.20 12.27 -25.67
N GLY A 134 7.22 11.40 -25.71
CA GLY A 134 7.28 10.21 -26.56
C GLY A 134 8.03 10.38 -27.88
N PHE A 135 8.55 11.57 -28.16
CA PHE A 135 9.28 11.88 -29.41
C PHE A 135 10.80 12.00 -29.25
N GLY A 136 11.29 11.98 -28.00
CA GLY A 136 12.67 12.19 -27.63
C GLY A 136 13.47 10.91 -27.46
N ASP A 137 14.52 10.99 -26.64
CA ASP A 137 15.41 9.86 -26.35
C ASP A 137 14.77 8.83 -25.40
N ASP A 138 15.23 7.58 -25.51
CA ASP A 138 14.94 6.52 -24.53
C ASP A 138 15.52 6.90 -23.17
N MET A 139 14.65 7.01 -22.17
CA MET A 139 14.99 7.40 -20.79
C MET A 139 15.16 6.20 -19.86
N GLY A 140 14.98 4.97 -20.39
CA GLY A 140 15.16 3.73 -19.66
C GLY A 140 13.87 2.97 -19.37
N GLU A 141 14.06 1.82 -18.75
CA GLU A 141 12.99 0.87 -18.46
C GLU A 141 12.89 0.58 -16.97
N MET A 142 11.68 0.29 -16.50
CA MET A 142 11.40 -0.05 -15.11
C MET A 142 10.57 -1.32 -15.05
N VAL A 143 10.93 -2.24 -14.16
CA VAL A 143 10.20 -3.50 -13.97
C VAL A 143 9.47 -3.46 -12.64
N VAL A 144 8.19 -3.84 -12.61
CA VAL A 144 7.41 -3.94 -11.38
C VAL A 144 6.89 -5.37 -11.21
N GLY A 145 7.51 -6.11 -10.29
CA GLY A 145 7.07 -7.44 -9.87
C GLY A 145 6.12 -7.39 -8.67
N SER A 146 4.89 -7.86 -8.85
CA SER A 146 3.84 -7.80 -7.82
C SER A 146 3.53 -9.17 -7.24
N THR A 147 4.04 -9.42 -6.04
CA THR A 147 3.98 -10.66 -5.27
C THR A 147 3.42 -10.41 -3.87
N SER A 148 4.27 -10.18 -2.87
CA SER A 148 3.88 -10.04 -1.46
C SER A 148 4.81 -9.11 -0.68
N SER A 149 4.37 -8.61 0.47
CA SER A 149 5.21 -7.73 1.31
C SER A 149 6.45 -8.46 1.85
N SER A 150 6.35 -9.75 2.19
CA SER A 150 7.53 -10.53 2.60
C SER A 150 8.54 -10.72 1.47
N ASP A 151 8.07 -10.76 0.22
CA ASP A 151 8.92 -10.89 -0.96
C ASP A 151 9.72 -9.61 -1.26
N ALA A 152 9.17 -8.44 -0.92
CA ALA A 152 9.88 -7.16 -1.00
C ALA A 152 11.19 -7.19 -0.19
N PHE A 153 11.12 -7.68 1.05
CA PHE A 153 12.30 -7.73 1.92
C PHE A 153 13.28 -8.84 1.49
N ARG A 154 12.78 -9.95 0.94
CA ARG A 154 13.62 -11.03 0.40
C ARG A 154 14.40 -10.59 -0.85
N THR A 155 13.75 -9.84 -1.75
CA THR A 155 14.37 -9.32 -2.98
C THR A 155 15.37 -8.21 -2.69
N LEU A 156 15.05 -7.30 -1.75
CA LEU A 156 16.02 -6.33 -1.23
C LEU A 156 17.22 -7.01 -0.58
N LEU A 157 17.01 -8.08 0.19
CA LEU A 157 18.10 -8.82 0.84
C LEU A 157 19.03 -9.48 -0.19
N GLY A 158 18.44 -10.01 -1.27
CA GLY A 158 19.17 -10.61 -2.38
C GLY A 158 19.73 -9.61 -3.40
N ALA A 159 19.53 -8.30 -3.19
CA ALA A 159 19.89 -7.23 -4.13
C ALA A 159 19.34 -7.46 -5.56
N SER A 160 18.16 -8.09 -5.65
CA SER A 160 17.48 -8.35 -6.93
C SER A 160 16.37 -7.34 -7.22
N ALA A 161 16.15 -6.39 -6.33
CA ALA A 161 15.24 -5.26 -6.49
C ALA A 161 15.90 -4.03 -5.87
N ASP A 162 15.69 -2.87 -6.50
CA ASP A 162 16.16 -1.57 -6.03
C ASP A 162 15.18 -0.99 -5.02
N ILE A 163 13.87 -1.16 -5.27
CA ILE A 163 12.79 -0.67 -4.43
C ILE A 163 11.85 -1.82 -4.05
N GLY A 164 11.74 -2.08 -2.75
CA GLY A 164 10.79 -3.02 -2.16
C GLY A 164 9.44 -2.36 -1.86
N MET A 165 8.34 -2.95 -2.32
CA MET A 165 6.99 -2.45 -2.06
C MET A 165 6.31 -3.25 -0.95
N ALA A 166 5.77 -2.61 0.09
CA ALA A 166 5.14 -3.32 1.20
C ALA A 166 3.81 -2.69 1.64
N ALA A 167 2.85 -3.53 2.01
CA ALA A 167 1.57 -3.11 2.59
C ALA A 167 1.50 -3.34 4.12
N ARG A 168 2.66 -3.60 4.73
CA ARG A 168 2.88 -3.63 6.17
C ARG A 168 4.28 -3.11 6.45
N ARG A 169 4.53 -2.73 7.71
CA ARG A 169 5.89 -2.42 8.14
C ARG A 169 6.78 -3.67 8.09
N ILE A 170 8.08 -3.46 7.90
CA ILE A 170 9.07 -4.53 8.03
C ILE A 170 9.03 -5.17 9.42
N ARG A 171 9.20 -6.50 9.49
CA ARG A 171 9.28 -7.23 10.76
C ARG A 171 10.68 -7.17 11.37
N PRO A 172 10.84 -7.30 12.69
CA PRO A 172 12.15 -7.22 13.35
C PRO A 172 13.19 -8.20 12.79
N GLU A 173 12.80 -9.43 12.43
CA GLU A 173 13.68 -10.43 11.83
C GLU A 173 14.13 -10.06 10.42
N GLU A 174 13.24 -9.51 9.59
CA GLU A 174 13.54 -9.02 8.24
C GLU A 174 14.51 -7.83 8.32
N ALA A 175 14.25 -6.88 9.22
CA ALA A 175 15.10 -5.71 9.42
C ALA A 175 16.51 -6.07 9.94
N ARG A 176 16.63 -7.08 10.81
CA ARG A 176 17.93 -7.59 11.27
C ARG A 176 18.69 -8.25 10.12
N ALA A 177 18.03 -9.11 9.34
CA ALA A 177 18.66 -9.78 8.21
C ALA A 177 19.22 -8.79 7.18
N LEU A 178 18.45 -7.75 6.83
CA LEU A 178 18.90 -6.69 5.92
C LEU A 178 20.07 -5.88 6.49
N ARG A 179 20.01 -5.52 7.78
CA ARG A 179 21.11 -4.82 8.45
C ARG A 179 22.39 -5.66 8.49
N ASP A 180 22.28 -6.94 8.84
CA ASP A 180 23.41 -7.87 8.90
C ASP A 180 24.04 -8.10 7.52
N ALA A 181 23.25 -7.97 6.45
CA ALA A 181 23.70 -8.00 5.06
C ALA A 181 24.23 -6.65 4.54
N GLY A 182 24.33 -5.62 5.39
CA GLY A 182 24.86 -4.31 5.01
C GLY A 182 23.86 -3.37 4.32
N ALA A 183 22.60 -3.77 4.16
CA ALA A 183 21.59 -3.02 3.40
C ALA A 183 21.07 -1.74 4.08
N GLY A 184 21.58 -1.38 5.26
CA GLY A 184 21.15 -0.21 6.02
C GLY A 184 20.09 -0.50 7.08
N ASN A 185 19.39 0.54 7.52
CA ASN A 185 18.43 0.48 8.62
C ASN A 185 17.01 0.68 8.07
N MET A 186 16.28 -0.41 7.85
CA MET A 186 14.92 -0.39 7.28
C MET A 186 13.82 0.20 8.18
N VAL A 187 14.19 0.90 9.26
CA VAL A 187 13.27 1.72 10.06
C VAL A 187 13.78 3.16 10.18
N ASP A 188 14.79 3.51 9.37
CA ASP A 188 15.29 4.85 9.19
C ASP A 188 14.50 5.54 8.07
N PRO A 189 14.16 6.83 8.19
CA PRO A 189 13.50 7.58 7.13
C PRO A 189 14.26 7.61 5.79
N ALA A 190 15.56 7.33 5.77
CA ALA A 190 16.33 7.19 4.52
C ALA A 190 16.07 5.86 3.77
N ASN A 191 15.48 4.86 4.43
CA ASN A 191 15.23 3.52 3.88
C ASN A 191 13.74 3.10 3.93
N GLU A 192 12.93 3.72 4.79
CA GLU A 192 11.50 3.44 4.99
C GLU A 192 10.67 4.65 4.55
N HIS A 193 10.02 4.55 3.39
CA HIS A 193 9.26 5.64 2.80
C HIS A 193 7.77 5.34 2.82
N ILE A 194 6.97 6.17 3.48
CA ILE A 194 5.51 6.02 3.49
C ILE A 194 4.96 6.78 2.28
N VAL A 195 4.47 6.04 1.28
CA VAL A 195 3.98 6.62 0.02
C VAL A 195 2.48 6.93 0.06
N ALA A 196 1.71 6.11 0.78
CA ALA A 196 0.27 6.26 0.87
C ALA A 196 -0.26 5.61 2.15
N VAL A 197 -1.53 5.89 2.46
CA VAL A 197 -2.32 5.10 3.41
C VAL A 197 -3.43 4.39 2.68
N ASP A 198 -3.90 3.32 3.30
CA ASP A 198 -4.99 2.51 2.80
C ASP A 198 -5.82 2.03 3.99
N SER A 199 -7.06 1.65 3.73
CA SER A 199 -7.97 1.09 4.73
C SER A 199 -8.47 -0.25 4.23
N LEU A 200 -8.28 -1.30 5.03
CA LEU A 200 -8.92 -2.58 4.70
C LEU A 200 -10.40 -2.48 4.99
N VAL A 201 -11.17 -2.89 4.01
CA VAL A 201 -12.62 -2.90 4.09
C VAL A 201 -13.08 -4.33 4.03
N VAL A 202 -13.97 -4.68 4.97
CA VAL A 202 -14.69 -5.95 4.91
C VAL A 202 -15.77 -5.79 3.88
N ILE A 203 -15.81 -6.72 2.92
CA ILE A 203 -16.76 -6.69 1.81
C ILE A 203 -17.62 -7.94 1.83
N VAL A 204 -18.88 -7.75 1.45
CA VAL A 204 -19.86 -8.80 1.19
C VAL A 204 -20.48 -8.57 -0.18
N HIS A 205 -21.18 -9.58 -0.68
CA HIS A 205 -21.93 -9.44 -1.92
C HIS A 205 -22.93 -8.27 -1.85
N PRO A 206 -23.16 -7.52 -2.95
CA PRO A 206 -24.09 -6.39 -2.98
C PRO A 206 -25.50 -6.67 -2.43
N ASP A 207 -26.03 -7.85 -2.73
CA ASP A 207 -27.36 -8.28 -2.30
C ASP A 207 -27.44 -8.83 -0.86
N ASN A 208 -26.30 -9.02 -0.18
CA ASN A 208 -26.33 -9.44 1.22
C ASN A 208 -26.90 -8.28 2.06
N PRO A 209 -27.90 -8.45 2.93
CA PRO A 209 -28.50 -7.32 3.67
C PRO A 209 -27.66 -6.84 4.86
N VAL A 210 -26.68 -7.62 5.34
CA VAL A 210 -25.88 -7.26 6.52
C VAL A 210 -24.99 -6.06 6.19
N GLY A 211 -25.24 -4.92 6.85
CA GLY A 211 -24.50 -3.67 6.63
C GLY A 211 -23.50 -3.31 7.74
N THR A 212 -23.61 -3.96 8.89
CA THR A 212 -22.82 -3.66 10.08
C THR A 212 -22.46 -4.94 10.82
N LEU A 213 -21.21 -5.05 11.29
CA LEU A 213 -20.74 -6.10 12.19
C LEU A 213 -19.93 -5.49 13.32
N THR A 214 -20.00 -6.08 14.51
CA THR A 214 -19.01 -5.78 15.55
C THR A 214 -17.67 -6.44 15.20
N VAL A 215 -16.57 -5.88 15.68
CA VAL A 215 -15.23 -6.50 15.54
C VAL A 215 -15.23 -7.91 16.12
N ALA A 216 -15.94 -8.14 17.23
CA ALA A 216 -16.10 -9.46 17.84
C ALA A 216 -16.81 -10.45 16.89
N GLN A 217 -17.96 -10.07 16.32
CA GLN A 217 -18.69 -10.92 15.37
C GLN A 217 -17.85 -11.23 14.13
N LEU A 218 -17.12 -10.24 13.60
CA LEU A 218 -16.22 -10.48 12.47
C LEU A 218 -15.14 -11.50 12.85
N SER A 219 -14.58 -11.38 14.05
CA SER A 219 -13.62 -12.32 14.61
C SER A 219 -14.20 -13.74 14.71
N ASP A 220 -15.44 -13.87 15.22
CA ASP A 220 -16.16 -15.14 15.35
C ASP A 220 -16.49 -15.77 13.98
N VAL A 221 -16.83 -14.96 12.98
CA VAL A 221 -17.03 -15.41 11.58
C VAL A 221 -15.73 -16.01 11.03
N TYR A 222 -14.61 -15.30 11.18
CA TYR A 222 -13.30 -15.76 10.70
C TYR A 222 -12.67 -16.84 11.57
N ARG A 223 -13.26 -17.20 12.72
CA ARG A 223 -12.97 -18.43 13.48
C ARG A 223 -13.91 -19.60 13.15
N GLY A 224 -14.98 -19.33 12.41
CA GLY A 224 -16.05 -20.30 12.16
C GLY A 224 -16.85 -20.63 13.42
N GLU A 225 -16.92 -19.72 14.39
CA GLU A 225 -17.86 -19.78 15.52
C GLU A 225 -19.26 -19.32 15.08
N ILE A 226 -19.31 -18.25 14.28
CA ILE A 226 -20.50 -17.84 13.52
C ILE A 226 -20.38 -18.43 12.11
N ARG A 227 -21.40 -19.19 11.68
CA ARG A 227 -21.36 -19.93 10.40
C ARG A 227 -22.53 -19.63 9.47
N ASN A 228 -23.54 -18.90 9.94
CA ASN A 228 -24.70 -18.54 9.15
C ASN A 228 -25.01 -17.04 9.30
N TRP A 229 -25.35 -16.39 8.18
CA TRP A 229 -25.71 -14.98 8.17
C TRP A 229 -26.90 -14.65 9.08
N SER A 230 -27.81 -15.60 9.34
CA SER A 230 -28.94 -15.42 10.26
C SER A 230 -28.50 -15.11 11.70
N GLU A 231 -27.31 -15.54 12.11
CA GLU A 231 -26.76 -15.29 13.45
C GLU A 231 -26.35 -13.82 13.67
N VAL A 232 -26.16 -13.07 12.58
CA VAL A 232 -25.80 -11.65 12.57
C VAL A 232 -26.87 -10.78 11.89
N GLY A 233 -28.11 -11.28 11.80
CA GLY A 233 -29.26 -10.53 11.28
C GLY A 233 -29.41 -10.55 9.75
N GLY A 234 -28.70 -11.44 9.07
CA GLY A 234 -28.81 -11.68 7.62
C GLY A 234 -29.79 -12.82 7.27
N PRO A 235 -29.78 -13.27 6.00
CA PRO A 235 -30.60 -14.40 5.54
C PRO A 235 -30.11 -15.72 6.14
N ASP A 236 -30.96 -16.75 6.15
CA ASP A 236 -30.55 -18.13 6.46
C ASP A 236 -29.69 -18.68 5.31
N LEU A 237 -28.39 -18.39 5.37
CA LEU A 237 -27.41 -18.71 4.34
C LEU A 237 -26.05 -18.96 5.04
N PRO A 238 -25.36 -20.08 4.75
CA PRO A 238 -24.06 -20.34 5.34
C PRO A 238 -23.07 -19.26 4.91
N ILE A 239 -22.16 -18.87 5.80
CA ILE A 239 -21.12 -17.87 5.51
C ILE A 239 -19.95 -18.57 4.82
N ARG A 240 -19.53 -18.03 3.66
CA ARG A 240 -18.33 -18.49 2.95
C ARG A 240 -17.21 -17.49 3.11
N VAL A 241 -16.18 -17.86 3.85
CA VAL A 241 -15.05 -16.97 4.15
C VAL A 241 -14.02 -17.02 3.02
N ILE A 242 -13.66 -15.85 2.52
CA ILE A 242 -12.54 -15.65 1.62
C ILE A 242 -11.41 -14.97 2.40
N ASP A 243 -10.23 -15.56 2.32
CA ASP A 243 -9.04 -15.15 3.04
C ASP A 243 -7.84 -15.06 2.07
N ARG A 244 -6.68 -14.62 2.57
CA ARG A 244 -5.46 -14.36 1.79
C ARG A 244 -4.32 -15.30 2.21
N PRO A 245 -3.32 -15.57 1.36
CA PRO A 245 -2.13 -16.36 1.75
C PRO A 245 -1.41 -15.76 2.96
N SER A 246 -0.67 -16.59 3.71
CA SER A 246 0.11 -16.18 4.89
C SER A 246 1.27 -15.22 4.58
N SER A 247 1.66 -15.09 3.30
CA SER A 247 2.63 -14.10 2.83
C SER A 247 2.03 -12.71 2.63
N SER A 248 0.70 -12.57 2.66
CA SER A 248 0.01 -11.31 2.37
C SER A 248 0.12 -10.32 3.53
N GLY A 249 0.70 -9.14 3.29
CA GLY A 249 0.67 -8.04 4.24
C GLY A 249 -0.75 -7.54 4.55
N THR A 250 -1.70 -7.74 3.62
CA THR A 250 -3.13 -7.48 3.86
C THR A 250 -3.69 -8.42 4.93
N ARG A 251 -3.34 -9.71 4.88
CA ARG A 251 -3.73 -10.71 5.89
C ARG A 251 -3.14 -10.36 7.25
N ASP A 252 -1.85 -9.99 7.28
CA ASP A 252 -1.15 -9.63 8.51
C ASP A 252 -1.88 -8.52 9.25
N VAL A 253 -2.17 -7.40 8.57
CA VAL A 253 -2.88 -6.25 9.16
C VAL A 253 -4.28 -6.64 9.63
N PHE A 254 -5.01 -7.43 8.83
CA PHE A 254 -6.34 -7.92 9.22
C PHE A 254 -6.27 -8.77 10.49
N ALA A 255 -5.37 -9.77 10.52
CA ALA A 255 -5.24 -10.70 11.63
C ALA A 255 -4.79 -10.00 12.92
N GLU A 256 -3.79 -9.12 12.84
CA GLU A 256 -3.30 -8.32 13.99
C GLU A 256 -4.40 -7.45 14.60
N THR A 257 -5.33 -6.97 13.78
CA THR A 257 -6.38 -6.06 14.23
C THR A 257 -7.63 -6.81 14.73
N ILE A 258 -8.03 -7.90 14.08
CA ILE A 258 -9.29 -8.61 14.37
C ILE A 258 -9.13 -9.68 15.45
N PHE A 259 -7.94 -10.26 15.60
CA PHE A 259 -7.66 -11.30 16.61
C PHE A 259 -6.82 -10.72 17.75
N THR A 260 -7.41 -9.81 18.52
CA THR A 260 -6.72 -9.16 19.64
C THR A 260 -6.57 -10.10 20.84
N THR A 261 -5.45 -10.83 20.88
CA THR A 261 -4.86 -11.57 22.03
C THR A 261 -5.63 -12.76 22.64
N GLU A 262 -4.87 -13.84 22.90
CA GLU A 262 -5.23 -15.19 23.42
C GLU A 262 -5.80 -16.23 22.44
N ALA A 263 -6.40 -15.83 21.32
CA ALA A 263 -6.87 -16.79 20.31
C ALA A 263 -5.76 -17.14 19.31
N ASP A 264 -5.62 -18.42 18.96
CA ASP A 264 -4.71 -18.86 17.89
C ASP A 264 -5.21 -18.30 16.54
N PRO A 265 -4.45 -17.39 15.88
CA PRO A 265 -4.84 -16.80 14.60
C PRO A 265 -4.92 -17.83 13.46
N ASN A 266 -4.55 -19.10 13.72
CA ASN A 266 -4.66 -20.22 12.78
C ASN A 266 -5.97 -21.00 12.90
N VAL A 267 -6.91 -20.63 13.76
CA VAL A 267 -8.26 -21.23 13.77
C VAL A 267 -9.07 -20.61 12.63
N ALA A 268 -8.87 -21.13 11.43
CA ALA A 268 -9.67 -20.81 10.26
C ALA A 268 -10.96 -21.65 10.24
N PRO A 269 -12.08 -21.14 9.68
CA PRO A 269 -13.28 -21.93 9.47
C PRO A 269 -12.97 -23.20 8.67
N LEU A 270 -13.80 -24.23 8.86
CA LEU A 270 -13.67 -25.51 8.13
C LEU A 270 -13.72 -25.34 6.60
N GLU A 271 -14.33 -24.26 6.10
CA GLU A 271 -14.42 -23.92 4.68
C GLU A 271 -13.91 -22.49 4.44
N VAL A 272 -12.61 -22.36 4.21
CA VAL A 272 -11.97 -21.09 3.79
C VAL A 272 -11.47 -21.21 2.36
N ARG A 273 -11.81 -20.22 1.53
CA ARG A 273 -11.24 -20.06 0.19
C ARG A 273 -10.08 -19.07 0.25
N ILE A 274 -8.90 -19.49 -0.21
CA ILE A 274 -7.74 -18.60 -0.31
C ILE A 274 -7.74 -17.93 -1.69
N ALA A 275 -7.72 -16.60 -1.70
CA ALA A 275 -7.58 -15.77 -2.89
C ALA A 275 -6.20 -15.10 -2.91
N ASN A 276 -5.51 -15.14 -4.04
CA ASN A 276 -4.11 -14.75 -4.15
C ASN A 276 -3.93 -13.24 -3.94
N ASP A 277 -4.81 -12.44 -4.54
CA ASP A 277 -4.74 -10.98 -4.55
C ASP A 277 -6.08 -10.30 -4.21
N ASN A 278 -6.06 -8.97 -4.09
CA ASN A 278 -7.25 -8.18 -3.78
C ASN A 278 -8.32 -8.26 -4.89
N ASN A 279 -7.92 -8.40 -6.15
CA ASN A 279 -8.85 -8.50 -7.29
C ASN A 279 -9.59 -9.82 -7.26
N GLU A 280 -8.90 -10.91 -6.92
CA GLU A 280 -9.51 -12.23 -6.77
C GLU A 280 -10.51 -12.23 -5.61
N VAL A 281 -10.18 -11.65 -4.44
CA VAL A 281 -11.16 -11.53 -3.34
C VAL A 281 -12.41 -10.79 -3.80
N ALA A 282 -12.25 -9.61 -4.41
CA ALA A 282 -13.38 -8.80 -4.85
C ALA A 282 -14.26 -9.53 -5.88
N ARG A 283 -13.64 -10.22 -6.84
CA ARG A 283 -14.36 -11.05 -7.82
C ARG A 283 -15.17 -12.14 -7.14
N LEU A 284 -14.55 -12.89 -6.23
CA LEU A 284 -15.19 -13.99 -5.52
C LEU A 284 -16.35 -13.54 -4.64
N VAL A 285 -16.23 -12.39 -3.97
CA VAL A 285 -17.31 -11.80 -3.18
C VAL A 285 -18.48 -11.37 -4.06
N ASN A 286 -18.21 -10.81 -5.24
CA ASN A 286 -19.25 -10.41 -6.19
C ASN A 286 -19.93 -11.59 -6.89
N GLU A 287 -19.30 -12.76 -6.96
CA GLU A 287 -19.89 -13.97 -7.56
C GLU A 287 -20.79 -14.75 -6.58
N ASP A 288 -20.71 -14.45 -5.29
CA ASP A 288 -21.25 -15.31 -4.25
C ASP A 288 -21.98 -14.54 -3.13
N PRO A 289 -23.33 -14.58 -3.08
CA PRO A 289 -24.14 -13.93 -2.05
C PRO A 289 -23.82 -14.32 -0.60
N ALA A 290 -23.19 -15.48 -0.40
CA ALA A 290 -22.79 -15.99 0.92
C ALA A 290 -21.41 -15.50 1.37
N ALA A 291 -20.65 -14.89 0.47
CA ALA A 291 -19.24 -14.64 0.69
C ALA A 291 -18.98 -13.39 1.54
N ILE A 292 -17.94 -13.48 2.36
CA ILE A 292 -17.31 -12.38 3.07
C ILE A 292 -15.80 -12.41 2.81
N GLY A 293 -15.21 -11.25 2.56
CA GLY A 293 -13.78 -11.09 2.34
C GLY A 293 -13.27 -9.74 2.85
N PHE A 294 -11.97 -9.53 2.79
CA PHE A 294 -11.36 -8.23 3.08
C PHE A 294 -10.39 -7.83 1.97
N VAL A 295 -10.41 -6.54 1.60
CA VAL A 295 -9.57 -5.96 0.55
C VAL A 295 -9.10 -4.56 0.95
N GLY A 296 -8.07 -4.03 0.30
CA GLY A 296 -7.76 -2.59 0.38
C GLY A 296 -8.90 -1.73 -0.19
N TYR A 297 -9.00 -0.48 0.23
CA TYR A 297 -10.12 0.42 -0.09
C TYR A 297 -10.34 0.55 -1.61
N ALA A 298 -9.24 0.66 -2.36
CA ALA A 298 -9.22 0.78 -3.83
C ALA A 298 -9.82 -0.43 -4.57
N PHE A 299 -9.95 -1.59 -3.91
CA PHE A 299 -10.22 -2.88 -4.55
C PHE A 299 -11.65 -3.39 -4.35
N GLN A 300 -12.56 -2.62 -3.75
CA GLN A 300 -13.94 -3.05 -3.46
C GLN A 300 -14.73 -3.50 -4.70
N ARG A 301 -14.47 -2.90 -5.88
CA ARG A 301 -14.99 -3.27 -7.22
C ARG A 301 -16.47 -3.70 -7.21
N GLY A 302 -17.35 -2.84 -6.70
CA GLY A 302 -18.81 -3.07 -6.70
C GLY A 302 -19.33 -3.91 -5.52
N ALA A 303 -18.46 -4.59 -4.77
CA ALA A 303 -18.86 -5.26 -3.54
C ALA A 303 -19.31 -4.26 -2.49
N LYS A 304 -20.18 -4.70 -1.57
CA LYS A 304 -20.73 -3.83 -0.54
C LYS A 304 -19.82 -3.84 0.70
N PRO A 305 -19.32 -2.68 1.16
CA PRO A 305 -18.55 -2.61 2.39
C PRO A 305 -19.44 -2.84 3.61
N VAL A 306 -18.89 -3.46 4.64
CA VAL A 306 -19.51 -3.66 5.95
C VAL A 306 -18.94 -2.64 6.94
N THR A 307 -19.82 -1.93 7.63
CA THR A 307 -19.43 -1.02 8.71
C THR A 307 -19.00 -1.82 9.93
N LEU A 308 -17.89 -1.45 10.56
CA LEU A 308 -17.41 -2.11 11.77
C LEU A 308 -17.73 -1.30 13.02
N VAL A 309 -18.12 -1.98 14.09
CA VAL A 309 -18.35 -1.38 15.41
C VAL A 309 -17.39 -2.00 16.41
N ASN A 310 -16.63 -1.18 17.12
CA ASN A 310 -15.68 -1.66 18.12
C ASN A 310 -16.35 -1.96 19.48
N SER A 311 -15.58 -2.45 20.46
CA SER A 311 -16.09 -2.88 21.78
C SER A 311 -16.77 -1.77 22.59
N CYS A 312 -16.39 -0.51 22.37
CA CYS A 312 -16.97 0.66 23.03
C CYS A 312 -18.08 1.34 22.20
N GLY A 313 -18.53 0.72 21.10
CA GLY A 313 -19.67 1.18 20.32
C GLY A 313 -19.38 2.28 19.30
N LEU A 314 -18.11 2.65 19.09
CA LEU A 314 -17.74 3.59 18.03
C LEU A 314 -17.88 2.92 16.66
N THR A 315 -18.51 3.66 15.75
CA THR A 315 -18.69 3.23 14.37
C THR A 315 -17.45 3.59 13.56
N MET A 316 -16.96 2.62 12.79
CA MET A 316 -15.77 2.75 11.97
C MET A 316 -16.16 2.63 10.50
N THR A 317 -16.23 3.79 9.83
CA THR A 317 -16.48 3.86 8.40
C THR A 317 -15.17 4.16 7.67
N PRO A 318 -14.78 3.35 6.67
CA PRO A 318 -13.59 3.62 5.89
C PRO A 318 -13.82 4.83 4.99
N ASP A 319 -13.06 5.90 5.21
CA ASP A 319 -13.00 7.06 4.33
C ASP A 319 -11.57 7.63 4.27
N ALA A 320 -11.29 8.48 3.28
CA ALA A 320 -9.95 9.01 3.06
C ALA A 320 -9.39 9.75 4.30
N PHE A 321 -10.21 10.54 4.99
CA PHE A 321 -9.78 11.28 6.17
C PHE A 321 -9.58 10.37 7.37
N SER A 322 -10.47 9.41 7.62
CA SER A 322 -10.30 8.46 8.75
C SER A 322 -9.08 7.55 8.57
N ALA A 323 -8.67 7.29 7.32
CA ALA A 323 -7.41 6.64 6.99
C ALA A 323 -6.20 7.57 7.23
N ARG A 324 -6.24 8.83 6.78
CA ARG A 324 -5.15 9.81 7.00
C ARG A 324 -4.94 10.13 8.47
N THR A 325 -6.01 10.23 9.25
CA THR A 325 -5.94 10.40 10.70
C THR A 325 -5.54 9.13 11.43
N GLU A 326 -5.49 7.98 10.73
CA GLU A 326 -5.25 6.63 11.25
C GLU A 326 -6.19 6.25 12.41
N GLU A 327 -7.42 6.76 12.40
CA GLU A 327 -8.45 6.44 13.39
C GLU A 327 -9.26 5.20 13.00
N TYR A 328 -9.25 4.84 11.71
CA TYR A 328 -9.87 3.62 11.23
C TYR A 328 -9.07 2.38 11.65
N ALA A 329 -9.74 1.38 12.24
CA ALA A 329 -9.06 0.26 12.91
C ALA A 329 -8.27 -0.59 11.94
N LEU A 330 -8.74 -0.75 10.70
CA LEU A 330 -8.05 -1.54 9.69
C LEU A 330 -7.24 -0.66 8.73
N GLN A 331 -6.78 0.51 9.18
CA GLN A 331 -5.84 1.32 8.42
C GLN A 331 -4.48 0.63 8.31
N ARG A 332 -3.80 0.87 7.19
CA ARG A 332 -2.40 0.51 6.99
C ARG A 332 -1.67 1.62 6.26
N ARG A 333 -0.37 1.72 6.54
CA ARG A 333 0.58 2.48 5.74
C ARG A 333 1.07 1.60 4.59
N LEU A 334 1.28 2.21 3.43
CA LEU A 334 1.92 1.60 2.28
C LEU A 334 3.32 2.17 2.13
N TYR A 335 4.29 1.30 1.87
CA TYR A 335 5.69 1.62 1.97
C TYR A 335 6.44 1.31 0.67
N LEU A 336 7.43 2.16 0.38
CA LEU A 336 8.54 1.87 -0.50
C LEU A 336 9.80 1.78 0.37
N TYR A 337 10.63 0.76 0.13
CA TYR A 337 11.88 0.54 0.85
C TYR A 337 13.04 0.49 -0.12
N ASN A 338 14.16 1.10 0.23
CA ASN A 338 15.41 1.01 -0.53
C ASN A 338 16.55 0.55 0.37
N ARG A 339 17.59 -0.02 -0.24
CA ARG A 339 18.85 -0.28 0.46
C ARG A 339 19.63 1.03 0.68
N GLY A 340 20.43 1.07 1.74
CA GLY A 340 21.28 2.21 2.08
C GLY A 340 22.70 2.13 1.50
N ASP A 341 23.13 0.97 1.03
CA ASP A 341 24.46 0.74 0.44
C ASP A 341 24.45 0.81 -1.10
N GLU A 342 23.32 0.50 -1.73
CA GLU A 342 23.13 0.50 -3.17
C GLU A 342 21.79 1.17 -3.50
N MET A 343 21.83 2.35 -4.13
CA MET A 343 20.65 3.05 -4.63
C MET A 343 21.00 3.76 -5.94
N PRO A 344 20.43 3.31 -7.08
CA PRO A 344 20.55 4.03 -8.35
C PRO A 344 20.00 5.45 -8.23
N GLU A 345 20.57 6.40 -8.98
CA GLU A 345 20.13 7.81 -8.97
C GLU A 345 18.67 7.92 -9.45
N GLU A 346 18.32 7.12 -10.46
CA GLU A 346 16.99 7.01 -11.03
C GLU A 346 15.97 6.49 -10.01
N ALA A 347 16.37 5.55 -9.14
CA ALA A 347 15.54 5.05 -8.05
C ALA A 347 15.30 6.13 -6.98
N GLY A 348 16.33 6.91 -6.65
CA GLY A 348 16.21 8.06 -5.75
C GLY A 348 15.25 9.12 -6.30
N ALA A 349 15.39 9.49 -7.58
CA ALA A 349 14.53 10.46 -8.24
C ALA A 349 13.05 10.01 -8.28
N PHE A 350 12.81 8.72 -8.51
CA PHE A 350 11.45 8.17 -8.42
C PHE A 350 10.89 8.26 -6.99
N LEU A 351 11.69 7.94 -5.95
CA LEU A 351 11.24 8.05 -4.56
C LEU A 351 10.90 9.49 -4.19
N ASP A 352 11.72 10.45 -4.60
CA ASP A 352 11.47 11.88 -4.38
C ASP A 352 10.15 12.31 -5.01
N TYR A 353 9.88 11.90 -6.26
CA TYR A 353 8.59 12.13 -6.90
C TYR A 353 7.44 11.42 -6.17
N ALA A 354 7.58 10.15 -5.83
CA ALA A 354 6.53 9.36 -5.20
C ALA A 354 6.09 9.93 -3.84
N LEU A 355 6.99 10.63 -3.14
CA LEU A 355 6.72 11.26 -1.84
C LEU A 355 6.26 12.72 -1.95
N SER A 356 6.38 13.31 -3.13
CA SER A 356 6.04 14.71 -3.40
C SER A 356 4.53 14.98 -3.37
N PRO A 357 4.10 16.23 -3.11
CA PRO A 357 2.69 16.64 -3.27
C PRO A 357 2.13 16.39 -4.68
N GLU A 358 2.97 16.45 -5.72
CA GLU A 358 2.60 16.23 -7.12
C GLU A 358 2.03 14.82 -7.34
N ALA A 359 2.59 13.81 -6.67
CA ALA A 359 2.14 12.43 -6.73
C ALA A 359 0.78 12.20 -6.05
N ASP A 360 0.34 13.07 -5.13
CA ASP A 360 -0.91 12.89 -4.38
C ASP A 360 -2.14 12.75 -5.30
N SER A 361 -2.17 13.52 -6.40
CA SER A 361 -3.27 13.46 -7.37
C SER A 361 -3.33 12.13 -8.11
N VAL A 362 -2.16 11.55 -8.39
CA VAL A 362 -1.99 10.27 -9.07
C VAL A 362 -2.36 9.12 -8.13
N ILE A 363 -1.92 9.18 -6.87
CA ILE A 363 -2.27 8.21 -5.82
C ILE A 363 -3.80 8.16 -5.63
N ARG A 364 -4.47 9.32 -5.55
CA ARG A 364 -5.94 9.38 -5.48
C ARG A 364 -6.61 8.79 -6.72
N LYS A 365 -6.08 9.08 -7.91
CA LYS A 365 -6.61 8.53 -9.17
C LYS A 365 -6.50 7.00 -9.21
N ALA A 366 -5.48 6.43 -8.57
CA ALA A 366 -5.33 4.99 -8.38
C ALA A 366 -6.30 4.39 -7.35
N GLY A 367 -7.10 5.21 -6.66
CA GLY A 367 -8.05 4.77 -5.63
C GLY A 367 -7.43 4.61 -4.24
N PHE A 368 -6.15 4.97 -4.08
CA PHE A 368 -5.45 4.97 -2.80
C PHE A 368 -5.59 6.32 -2.11
N ILE A 369 -5.21 6.36 -0.83
CA ILE A 369 -5.37 7.55 0.00
C ILE A 369 -3.99 8.18 0.17
N ASP A 370 -3.82 9.35 -0.45
CA ASP A 370 -2.60 10.14 -0.37
C ASP A 370 -2.37 10.74 1.02
N LEU A 371 -1.19 11.33 1.23
CA LEU A 371 -0.81 11.93 2.52
C LEU A 371 -1.08 13.44 2.58
N GLY A 372 -1.82 14.00 1.62
CA GLY A 372 -2.18 15.41 1.58
C GLY A 372 -3.00 15.85 2.80
N VAL A 373 -2.92 17.14 3.11
CA VAL A 373 -3.65 17.74 4.23
C VAL A 373 -5.04 18.15 3.77
N GLU A 374 -6.07 17.54 4.36
CA GLU A 374 -7.49 17.87 4.13
C GLU A 374 -8.07 18.53 5.39
N ALA A 375 -8.83 19.62 5.22
CA ALA A 375 -9.61 20.23 6.29
C ALA A 375 -11.05 19.70 6.26
N ARG A 376 -11.58 19.26 7.41
CA ARG A 376 -12.92 18.71 7.54
C ARG A 376 -13.68 19.36 8.71
N ARG A 377 -14.82 19.96 8.41
CA ARG A 377 -15.81 20.35 9.44
C ARG A 377 -16.31 19.14 10.20
N GLN A 378 -16.43 19.29 11.50
CA GLN A 378 -16.91 18.20 12.32
C GLN A 378 -18.44 18.18 12.37
N ASN A 379 -19.00 16.98 12.34
CA ASN A 379 -20.44 16.80 12.42
C ASN A 379 -20.89 16.80 13.89
N MET A 380 -21.79 17.72 14.23
CA MET A 380 -22.38 17.82 15.58
C MET A 380 -23.38 16.69 15.88
N ASP A 381 -23.84 15.95 14.87
CA ASP A 381 -24.64 14.73 15.02
C ASP A 381 -23.77 13.46 15.07
N GLY A 382 -22.45 13.60 14.96
CA GLY A 382 -21.48 12.51 14.91
C GLY A 382 -21.18 11.88 16.28
N ASP A 383 -20.51 10.73 16.26
CA ASP A 383 -20.17 9.95 17.47
C ASP A 383 -19.33 10.79 18.46
N ARG A 384 -18.36 11.56 17.95
CA ARG A 384 -17.51 12.44 18.79
C ARG A 384 -18.32 13.51 19.53
N ALA A 385 -19.26 14.17 18.86
CA ALA A 385 -20.10 15.18 19.50
C ALA A 385 -21.03 14.56 20.54
N ARG A 386 -21.62 13.40 20.23
CA ARG A 386 -22.45 12.64 21.19
C ARG A 386 -21.68 12.24 22.45
N GLN A 387 -20.41 11.86 22.32
CA GLN A 387 -19.55 11.54 23.47
C GLN A 387 -19.25 12.77 24.35
N LEU A 388 -19.15 13.96 23.76
CA LEU A 388 -18.91 15.19 24.51
C LEU A 388 -20.18 15.76 25.16
N LEU A 389 -21.34 15.17 24.91
CA LEU A 389 -22.63 15.52 25.51
C LEU A 389 -23.00 14.53 26.61
N ASP A 390 -22.03 14.17 27.47
CA ASP A 390 -22.27 13.29 28.60
C ASP A 390 -22.96 14.05 29.75
N PRO A 391 -24.22 13.72 30.11
CA PRO A 391 -24.92 14.38 31.20
C PRO A 391 -24.39 14.01 32.58
N GLU A 392 -23.61 12.93 32.69
CA GLU A 392 -23.07 12.42 33.96
C GLU A 392 -21.64 12.92 34.22
N ALA A 393 -21.04 13.66 33.28
CA ALA A 393 -19.72 14.25 33.45
C ALA A 393 -19.71 15.24 34.63
N ASP A 394 -18.64 15.20 35.44
CA ASP A 394 -18.50 16.15 36.53
C ASP A 394 -18.37 17.60 36.00
N PRO A 395 -18.62 18.63 36.84
CA PRO A 395 -18.64 20.02 36.36
C PRO A 395 -17.35 20.50 35.70
N TYR A 396 -16.20 19.97 36.12
CA TYR A 396 -14.89 20.33 35.58
C TYR A 396 -14.65 19.64 34.23
N GLU A 397 -14.88 18.33 34.14
CA GLU A 397 -14.82 17.59 32.87
C GLU A 397 -15.83 18.15 31.85
N GLY A 398 -17.07 18.38 32.28
CA GLY A 398 -18.13 18.93 31.43
C GLY A 398 -17.83 20.36 30.93
N ALA A 399 -17.05 21.15 31.66
CA ALA A 399 -16.58 22.45 31.15
C ALA A 399 -15.60 22.27 29.99
N LEU A 400 -14.68 21.31 30.11
CA LEU A 400 -13.70 20.99 29.07
C LEU A 400 -14.37 20.36 27.84
N MET A 401 -15.39 19.52 28.03
CA MET A 401 -16.19 18.97 26.93
C MET A 401 -16.93 20.06 26.15
N ARG A 402 -17.50 21.05 26.83
CA ARG A 402 -18.13 22.21 26.18
C ARG A 402 -17.14 23.07 25.39
N GLU A 403 -15.92 23.23 25.89
CA GLU A 403 -14.84 23.91 25.17
C GLU A 403 -14.48 23.17 23.89
N MET A 404 -14.32 21.84 23.95
CA MET A 404 -14.06 21.00 22.77
C MET A 404 -15.21 21.06 21.75
N LEU A 405 -16.46 21.08 22.20
CA LEU A 405 -17.62 21.28 21.32
C LEU A 405 -17.56 22.63 20.61
N GLY A 406 -17.09 23.70 21.28
CA GLY A 406 -16.82 25.00 20.67
C GLY A 406 -15.77 24.89 19.56
N VAL A 407 -14.65 24.22 19.82
CA VAL A 407 -13.61 23.96 18.81
C VAL A 407 -14.19 23.21 17.60
N MET A 408 -15.05 22.21 17.82
CA MET A 408 -15.69 21.45 16.74
C MET A 408 -16.62 22.29 15.86
N VAL A 409 -17.23 23.34 16.42
CA VAL A 409 -18.11 24.26 15.69
C VAL A 409 -17.31 25.30 14.92
N ASP A 410 -16.28 25.86 15.55
CA ASP A 410 -15.58 27.04 15.05
C ASP A 410 -14.41 26.70 14.11
N TYR A 411 -13.86 25.48 14.19
CA TYR A 411 -12.68 25.05 13.45
C TYR A 411 -12.96 23.83 12.55
N GLU A 412 -12.23 23.76 11.45
CA GLU A 412 -12.10 22.55 10.63
C GLU A 412 -10.94 21.71 11.17
N ARG A 413 -11.15 20.40 11.36
CA ARG A 413 -10.08 19.49 11.74
C ARG A 413 -9.25 19.15 10.51
N LEU A 414 -7.94 19.31 10.58
CA LEU A 414 -7.03 18.83 9.55
C LEU A 414 -6.82 17.31 9.67
N SER A 415 -6.59 16.64 8.55
CA SER A 415 -6.31 15.20 8.51
C SER A 415 -4.98 14.83 9.16
N THR A 416 -4.12 15.81 9.42
CA THR A 416 -2.84 15.64 10.11
C THR A 416 -3.04 15.27 11.57
N THR A 417 -2.51 14.11 11.98
CA THR A 417 -2.53 13.64 13.36
C THR A 417 -1.16 13.15 13.77
N PHE A 418 -0.57 13.77 14.78
CA PHE A 418 0.75 13.40 15.28
C PHE A 418 0.63 12.34 16.36
N ARG A 419 1.49 11.32 16.24
CA ARG A 419 1.63 10.23 17.20
C ARG A 419 3.07 10.15 17.68
N PHE A 420 3.23 9.56 18.85
CA PHE A 420 4.52 9.39 19.50
C PHE A 420 4.89 7.92 19.54
N ARG A 421 6.19 7.64 19.46
CA ARG A 421 6.72 6.29 19.67
C ARG A 421 6.32 5.80 21.06
N THR A 422 5.99 4.51 21.19
CA THR A 422 5.59 3.90 22.46
C THR A 422 6.61 4.18 23.57
N GLY A 423 6.14 4.76 24.68
CA GLY A 423 7.00 5.11 25.82
C GLY A 423 7.98 6.26 25.56
N SER A 424 7.73 7.10 24.54
CA SER A 424 8.59 8.22 24.16
C SER A 424 7.78 9.50 23.92
N SER A 425 8.41 10.66 24.10
CA SER A 425 7.92 11.96 23.61
C SER A 425 8.39 12.25 22.17
N ARG A 426 9.08 11.32 21.51
CA ARG A 426 9.52 11.49 20.12
C ARG A 426 8.40 11.15 19.16
N LEU A 427 8.20 12.01 18.18
CA LEU A 427 7.35 11.76 17.02
C LEU A 427 7.78 10.48 16.30
N ASP A 428 6.80 9.74 15.75
CA ASP A 428 7.07 8.59 14.89
C ASP A 428 7.52 9.02 13.48
N GLU A 429 7.90 8.06 12.65
CA GLU A 429 8.42 8.35 11.29
C GLU A 429 7.37 9.04 10.42
N ARG A 430 6.10 8.67 10.59
CA ARG A 430 4.98 9.28 9.87
C ARG A 430 4.75 10.73 10.28
N ALA A 431 4.81 11.01 11.57
CA ALA A 431 4.65 12.35 12.11
C ALA A 431 5.69 13.33 11.54
N LEU A 432 6.90 12.88 11.19
CA LEU A 432 7.90 13.74 10.53
C LEU A 432 7.49 14.13 9.10
N VAL A 433 6.98 13.17 8.32
CA VAL A 433 6.46 13.40 6.95
C VAL A 433 5.24 14.33 7.01
N ASP A 434 4.31 14.03 7.91
CA ASP A 434 3.11 14.82 8.13
C ASP A 434 3.44 16.25 8.61
N MET A 435 4.49 16.42 9.41
CA MET A 435 4.96 17.74 9.86
C MET A 435 5.41 18.59 8.67
N GLN A 436 6.18 18.01 7.75
CA GLN A 436 6.63 18.72 6.55
C GLN A 436 5.45 19.07 5.62
N ARG A 437 4.50 18.15 5.44
CA ARG A 437 3.31 18.38 4.62
C ARG A 437 2.39 19.44 5.23
N LEU A 438 2.21 19.42 6.54
CA LEU A 438 1.49 20.46 7.27
C LEU A 438 2.18 21.81 7.15
N ALA A 439 3.51 21.85 7.26
CA ALA A 439 4.29 23.06 7.08
C ALA A 439 4.04 23.71 5.71
N THR A 440 4.13 22.93 4.63
CA THR A 440 3.82 23.39 3.27
C THR A 440 2.37 23.87 3.16
N PHE A 441 1.41 23.12 3.70
CA PHE A 441 -0.01 23.51 3.68
C PHE A 441 -0.27 24.85 4.39
N LEU A 442 0.37 25.09 5.53
CA LEU A 442 0.18 26.31 6.32
C LEU A 442 0.87 27.53 5.72
N GLN A 443 1.90 27.36 4.87
CA GLN A 443 2.50 28.47 4.12
C GLN A 443 1.53 29.10 3.11
N GLU A 444 0.53 28.34 2.66
CA GLU A 444 -0.54 28.81 1.76
C GLU A 444 -1.80 29.25 2.51
N ALA A 445 -1.78 29.24 3.85
CA ALA A 445 -2.93 29.63 4.66
C ALA A 445 -3.29 31.12 4.45
N PRO A 446 -4.58 31.45 4.31
CA PRO A 446 -5.01 32.85 4.22
C PRO A 446 -4.60 33.68 5.44
N GLU A 447 -4.29 34.96 5.23
CA GLU A 447 -4.06 35.92 6.31
C GLU A 447 -5.31 36.00 7.21
N GLY A 448 -5.11 35.94 8.53
CA GLY A 448 -6.17 35.87 9.53
C GLY A 448 -6.60 34.44 9.90
N SER A 449 -5.92 33.41 9.37
CA SER A 449 -6.17 32.03 9.80
C SER A 449 -5.69 31.78 11.23
N ASP A 450 -6.45 31.00 11.99
CA ASP A 450 -6.09 30.57 13.34
C ASP A 450 -5.94 29.05 13.40
N VAL A 451 -4.76 28.59 13.82
CA VAL A 451 -4.40 27.18 13.92
C VAL A 451 -4.34 26.80 15.40
N LEU A 452 -5.07 25.75 15.74
CA LEU A 452 -5.11 25.18 17.08
C LEU A 452 -4.52 23.76 17.05
N VAL A 453 -3.43 23.55 17.77
CA VAL A 453 -2.79 22.25 17.97
C VAL A 453 -3.39 21.63 19.23
N VAL A 454 -4.05 20.49 19.11
CA VAL A 454 -4.92 19.94 20.15
C VAL A 454 -4.43 18.58 20.62
N GLY A 455 -3.99 18.48 21.86
CA GLY A 455 -3.51 17.23 22.45
C GLY A 455 -4.59 16.42 23.14
N PHE A 456 -4.45 15.09 23.05
CA PHE A 456 -5.27 14.08 23.72
C PHE A 456 -4.40 12.99 24.37
N THR A 457 -4.96 12.30 25.35
CA THR A 457 -4.38 11.14 26.03
C THR A 457 -5.33 9.94 25.98
N ASP A 458 -4.83 8.78 26.37
CA ASP A 458 -5.70 7.68 26.76
C ASP A 458 -6.26 7.90 28.17
N SER A 459 -7.07 6.96 28.66
CA SER A 459 -7.68 7.04 29.99
C SER A 459 -6.85 6.42 31.11
N VAL A 460 -5.52 6.28 30.95
CA VAL A 460 -4.64 5.71 31.97
C VAL A 460 -4.01 6.84 32.78
N GLY A 461 -4.50 7.05 34.00
CA GLY A 461 -3.99 8.10 34.89
C GLY A 461 -5.12 8.82 35.61
N SER A 462 -4.80 9.92 36.29
CA SER A 462 -5.83 10.86 36.75
C SER A 462 -6.16 11.85 35.63
N PHE A 463 -7.41 12.31 35.60
CA PHE A 463 -7.89 13.27 34.61
C PHE A 463 -6.99 14.52 34.52
N ASP A 464 -6.59 15.11 35.65
CA ASP A 464 -5.70 16.28 35.67
C ASP A 464 -4.32 16.00 35.07
N ALA A 465 -3.73 14.84 35.39
CA ALA A 465 -2.42 14.47 34.84
C ALA A 465 -2.53 14.24 33.32
N ASN A 466 -3.64 13.65 32.87
CA ASN A 466 -3.94 13.45 31.46
C ASN A 466 -4.15 14.78 30.73
N ARG A 467 -4.83 15.74 31.35
CA ARG A 467 -4.96 17.11 30.83
C ARG A 467 -3.60 17.78 30.68
N ASP A 468 -2.79 17.79 31.72
CA ASP A 468 -1.45 18.42 31.69
C ASP A 468 -0.56 17.79 30.62
N LEU A 469 -0.54 16.46 30.54
CA LEU A 469 0.22 15.71 29.52
C LEU A 469 -0.26 16.02 28.10
N SER A 470 -1.57 16.20 27.91
CA SER A 470 -2.13 16.54 26.61
C SER A 470 -1.69 17.94 26.15
N VAL A 471 -1.60 18.92 27.07
CA VAL A 471 -1.09 20.27 26.79
C VAL A 471 0.39 20.20 26.41
N GLU A 472 1.21 19.50 27.21
CA GLU A 472 2.66 19.37 26.96
C GLU A 472 2.95 18.78 25.57
N ARG A 473 2.20 17.76 25.14
CA ARG A 473 2.34 17.16 23.80
C ARG A 473 1.94 18.12 22.69
N ALA A 474 0.88 18.90 22.89
CA ALA A 474 0.43 19.90 21.93
C ALA A 474 1.46 21.03 21.79
N ASP A 475 2.02 21.48 22.91
CA ASP A 475 3.10 22.49 22.94
C ASP A 475 4.33 22.00 22.18
N GLN A 476 4.74 20.74 22.39
CA GLN A 476 5.89 20.17 21.67
C GLN A 476 5.66 20.16 20.16
N VAL A 477 4.49 19.71 19.70
CA VAL A 477 4.16 19.71 18.27
C VAL A 477 4.14 21.13 17.70
N LEU A 478 3.57 22.10 18.43
CA LEU A 478 3.55 23.49 18.02
C LEU A 478 4.96 24.07 17.89
N LEU A 479 5.85 23.79 18.84
CA LEU A 479 7.25 24.22 18.79
C LEU A 479 7.97 23.61 17.58
N GLU A 480 7.85 22.30 17.35
CA GLU A 480 8.48 21.64 16.20
C GLU A 480 7.94 22.18 14.86
N LEU A 481 6.66 22.52 14.79
CA LEU A 481 6.04 23.14 13.62
C LEU A 481 6.59 24.55 13.36
N GLN A 482 6.70 25.37 14.43
CA GLN A 482 7.25 26.73 14.36
C GLN A 482 8.73 26.74 13.96
N GLU A 483 9.52 25.79 14.47
CA GLU A 483 10.93 25.65 14.10
C GLU A 483 11.12 25.32 12.62
N ARG A 484 10.19 24.59 12.01
CA ARG A 484 10.25 24.18 10.60
C ARG A 484 9.74 25.24 9.64
N ILE A 485 8.62 25.87 9.96
CA ILE A 485 8.00 26.87 9.06
C ILE A 485 8.66 28.24 9.21
N GLY A 486 9.13 28.59 10.41
CA GLY A 486 9.45 29.96 10.77
C GLY A 486 8.19 30.79 11.04
N GLU A 487 8.30 32.11 10.91
CA GLU A 487 7.16 33.01 11.06
C GLU A 487 6.21 32.88 9.87
N LEU A 488 4.91 32.72 10.16
CA LEU A 488 3.81 32.84 9.19
C LEU A 488 3.06 34.16 9.45
N PRO A 489 3.38 35.25 8.74
CA PRO A 489 2.72 36.54 8.95
C PRO A 489 1.21 36.40 8.77
N GLY A 490 0.46 36.79 9.81
CA GLY A 490 -1.00 36.76 9.78
C GLY A 490 -1.64 35.40 10.04
N VAL A 491 -0.88 34.36 10.36
CA VAL A 491 -1.43 33.10 10.90
C VAL A 491 -1.16 33.05 12.39
N THR A 492 -2.22 32.91 13.20
CA THR A 492 -2.07 32.68 14.63
C THR A 492 -1.98 31.18 14.90
N MET A 493 -1.06 30.77 15.77
CA MET A 493 -0.92 29.36 16.15
C MET A 493 -0.89 29.25 17.68
N ARG A 494 -1.73 28.36 18.23
CA ARG A 494 -1.85 28.10 19.67
C ARG A 494 -2.03 26.61 19.92
N SER A 495 -1.80 26.19 21.15
CA SER A 495 -2.01 24.83 21.62
C SER A 495 -3.14 24.77 22.65
N ALA A 496 -3.78 23.60 22.74
CA ALA A 496 -4.73 23.25 23.79
C ALA A 496 -4.63 21.76 24.11
N GLY A 497 -5.03 21.38 25.33
CA GLY A 497 -5.04 19.99 25.77
C GLY A 497 -6.38 19.63 26.39
N PHE A 498 -6.96 18.52 25.93
CA PHE A 498 -8.27 18.05 26.36
C PHE A 498 -8.22 16.73 27.14
N GLY A 499 -7.02 16.23 27.44
CA GLY A 499 -6.85 14.98 28.18
C GLY A 499 -7.49 13.78 27.46
N GLU A 500 -8.25 12.99 28.21
CA GLU A 500 -8.83 11.73 27.73
C GLU A 500 -10.23 11.85 27.10
N ILE A 501 -10.78 13.07 27.00
CA ILE A 501 -12.11 13.27 26.40
C ILE A 501 -12.08 13.03 24.88
N ALA A 502 -13.25 12.79 24.29
CA ALA A 502 -13.41 12.52 22.85
C ALA A 502 -12.44 11.43 22.32
N PRO A 503 -12.49 10.21 22.87
CA PRO A 503 -11.65 9.11 22.42
C PRO A 503 -11.97 8.71 20.97
N SER A 504 -10.92 8.55 20.14
CA SER A 504 -11.03 8.03 18.77
C SER A 504 -10.89 6.50 18.71
N GLY A 505 -10.50 5.86 19.81
CA GLY A 505 -10.45 4.40 19.97
C GLY A 505 -10.85 3.95 21.37
N CYS A 506 -11.16 2.67 21.54
CA CYS A 506 -11.54 2.15 22.86
C CYS A 506 -10.34 2.05 23.81
N ASN A 507 -10.46 2.57 25.03
CA ASN A 507 -9.39 2.54 26.02
C ASN A 507 -9.16 1.16 26.68
N ASP A 508 -9.98 0.17 26.38
CA ASP A 508 -9.87 -1.20 26.89
C ASP A 508 -8.70 -1.98 26.27
N THR A 509 -8.26 -1.61 25.06
CA THR A 509 -7.15 -2.26 24.34
C THR A 509 -5.92 -1.36 24.25
N ASP A 510 -4.71 -1.95 24.20
CA ASP A 510 -3.47 -1.19 23.97
C ASP A 510 -3.49 -0.43 22.64
N ARG A 511 -4.07 -1.04 21.60
CA ARG A 511 -4.26 -0.42 20.29
C ARG A 511 -5.14 0.83 20.38
N GLY A 512 -6.31 0.72 21.00
CA GLY A 512 -7.24 1.85 21.11
C GLY A 512 -6.70 2.96 22.02
N ARG A 513 -6.01 2.62 23.12
CA ARG A 513 -5.22 3.60 23.89
C ARG A 513 -4.16 4.29 23.04
N GLY A 514 -3.48 3.54 22.16
CA GLY A 514 -2.52 4.08 21.20
C GLY A 514 -3.12 5.09 20.22
N ILE A 515 -4.34 4.85 19.75
CA ILE A 515 -5.09 5.80 18.91
C ILE A 515 -5.41 7.08 19.71
N ASN A 516 -5.74 6.96 21.00
CA ASN A 516 -6.11 8.11 21.83
C ASN A 516 -4.93 9.00 22.23
N ARG A 517 -3.70 8.46 22.29
CA ARG A 517 -2.46 9.24 22.49
C ARG A 517 -2.07 9.96 21.20
N ARG A 518 -2.72 11.09 20.93
CA ARG A 518 -2.58 11.84 19.67
C ARG A 518 -2.57 13.35 19.87
N VAL A 519 -2.03 14.04 18.88
CA VAL A 519 -2.19 15.50 18.72
C VAL A 519 -2.84 15.76 17.37
N GLU A 520 -3.96 16.46 17.38
CA GLU A 520 -4.71 16.87 16.18
C GLU A 520 -4.38 18.32 15.83
N VAL A 521 -4.57 18.70 14.58
CA VAL A 521 -4.46 20.10 14.15
C VAL A 521 -5.81 20.57 13.63
N TRP A 522 -6.21 21.76 14.07
CA TRP A 522 -7.48 22.38 13.75
C TRP A 522 -7.22 23.77 13.17
N MET A 523 -8.03 24.18 12.20
CA MET A 523 -7.85 25.44 11.50
C MET A 523 -9.18 26.16 11.36
N GLN A 524 -9.21 27.42 11.76
CA GLN A 524 -10.25 28.35 11.43
C GLN A 524 -9.72 29.28 10.35
N ARG A 525 -10.45 29.39 9.25
CA ARG A 525 -10.14 30.33 8.16
C ARG A 525 -10.89 31.65 8.41
N PRO A 526 -10.36 32.79 7.96
CA PRO A 526 -11.10 34.05 7.99
C PRO A 526 -12.42 33.90 7.22
N ALA A 527 -13.46 34.60 7.70
CA ALA A 527 -14.82 34.55 7.18
C ALA A 527 -14.98 35.20 5.79
#